data_AF-A0A9D5ZQQ1-F1
#
_entry.id   AF-A0A9D5ZQQ1-F1
#
_cell.length_a   1.000
_cell.length_b   1.000
_cell.length_c   1.000
_cell.angle_alpha   90.00
_cell.angle_beta   90.00
_cell.angle_gamma   90.00
#
_symmetry.space_group_name_H-M   'P 1'
#
loop_
_entity.id
_entity.type
_entity.pdbx_description
1 polymer ?
#
loop_
_entity_poly.entity_id
_entity_poly.type
_entity_poly.pdbx_seq_one_letter_code
_entity_poly.pdbx_strand_id
1 'polypeptide(L)'
;MVETFGAIFVPLKSDCAGILQNWLQTRNYIGKDSKKILVLPENSFAVVEQYGRTSNPPGWLPSREKVGDQLTVPQKGILHELSVDFGEAFAFIMFDDYIDYQHWKDGKLVRFLDGSAEGWDTASGSPDTWEEDFFFSIEKLDNRLNELRDCKELTIERETEIRKVWGEKIIRSGATEPPVGEVARAIRIHYFQNNPFI
;
A
#
# COMPACT_ATOMS: atom_id res chain seq x y z
N MET A 1 7.24 -2.33 20.03
CA MET A 1 7.32 -3.70 19.47
C MET A 1 6.80 -3.53 18.05
N VAL A 2 7.61 -3.78 17.02
CA VAL A 2 7.28 -3.39 15.63
C VAL A 2 6.54 -4.54 14.99
N GLU A 3 5.25 -4.34 14.73
CA GLU A 3 4.42 -5.29 13.98
C GLU A 3 4.45 -4.85 12.51
N THR A 4 5.00 -5.70 11.65
CA THR A 4 4.98 -5.47 10.21
C THR A 4 3.78 -6.18 9.62
N PHE A 5 2.91 -5.42 8.96
CA PHE A 5 1.78 -5.97 8.21
C PHE A 5 2.07 -5.78 6.72
N GLY A 6 2.29 -6.88 6.01
CA GLY A 6 2.43 -6.89 4.55
C GLY A 6 1.29 -7.67 3.92
N ALA A 7 0.68 -7.11 2.88
CA ALA A 7 -0.33 -7.76 2.07
C ALA A 7 0.00 -7.60 0.57
N ILE A 8 -0.08 -8.70 -0.19
CA ILE A 8 -0.04 -8.67 -1.66
C ILE A 8 -1.38 -9.12 -2.20
N PHE A 9 -2.02 -8.30 -3.02
CA PHE A 9 -3.29 -8.58 -3.65
C PHE A 9 -3.16 -8.83 -5.15
N VAL A 10 -3.95 -9.78 -5.67
CA VAL A 10 -4.03 -10.10 -7.09
C VAL A 10 -5.52 -10.23 -7.42
N PRO A 11 -6.09 -9.41 -8.31
CA PRO A 11 -7.49 -9.52 -8.70
C PRO A 11 -7.67 -10.79 -9.53
N LEU A 12 -8.17 -11.84 -8.91
CA LEU A 12 -8.42 -13.12 -9.55
C LEU A 12 -9.87 -13.25 -9.99
N LYS A 13 -10.09 -14.00 -11.08
CA LYS A 13 -11.40 -14.64 -11.31
C LYS A 13 -11.55 -15.80 -10.32
N SER A 14 -12.78 -16.11 -9.92
CA SER A 14 -13.09 -17.08 -8.85
C SER A 14 -12.51 -18.49 -9.07
N ASP A 15 -12.18 -18.85 -10.30
CA ASP A 15 -11.57 -20.13 -10.71
C ASP A 15 -10.02 -20.13 -10.67
N CYS A 16 -9.38 -18.98 -10.45
CA CYS A 16 -7.92 -18.83 -10.51
C CYS A 16 -7.22 -19.02 -9.15
N ALA A 17 -7.97 -19.20 -8.06
CA ALA A 17 -7.43 -19.34 -6.70
C ALA A 17 -6.47 -20.55 -6.56
N GLY A 18 -6.85 -21.71 -7.11
CA GLY A 18 -5.99 -22.90 -7.08
C GLY A 18 -4.70 -22.74 -7.89
N ILE A 19 -4.77 -21.98 -8.99
CA ILE A 19 -3.62 -21.67 -9.85
C ILE A 19 -2.63 -20.78 -9.10
N LEU A 20 -3.11 -19.71 -8.46
CA LEU A 20 -2.27 -18.81 -7.66
C LEU A 20 -1.63 -19.56 -6.47
N GLN A 21 -2.39 -20.40 -5.77
CA GLN A 21 -1.87 -21.17 -4.62
C GLN A 21 -0.72 -22.10 -5.04
N ASN A 22 -0.86 -22.78 -6.18
CA ASN A 22 0.19 -23.64 -6.73
C ASN A 22 1.40 -22.83 -7.21
N TRP A 23 1.16 -21.70 -7.86
CA TRP A 23 2.21 -20.77 -8.29
C TRP A 23 3.07 -20.29 -7.11
N LEU A 24 2.45 -19.91 -5.99
CA LEU A 24 3.15 -19.46 -4.79
C LEU A 24 3.98 -20.58 -4.13
N GLN A 25 3.44 -21.81 -4.10
CA GLN A 25 4.14 -22.96 -3.52
C GLN A 25 5.35 -23.40 -4.35
N THR A 26 5.26 -23.32 -5.68
CA THR A 26 6.34 -23.72 -6.59
C THR A 26 7.52 -22.74 -6.60
N ARG A 27 7.26 -21.44 -6.39
CA ARG A 27 8.29 -20.39 -6.42
C ARG A 27 9.01 -20.17 -5.08
N ASN A 28 8.58 -20.84 -4.00
CA ASN A 28 9.22 -20.81 -2.67
C ASN A 28 9.44 -19.40 -2.10
N TYR A 29 8.47 -18.49 -2.27
CA TYR A 29 8.46 -17.16 -1.65
C TYR A 29 8.19 -17.20 -0.12
N ILE A 30 8.01 -18.39 0.43
CA ILE A 30 7.79 -18.68 1.85
C ILE A 30 9.15 -18.52 2.57
N GLY A 31 9.30 -17.43 3.34
CA GLY A 31 10.45 -17.28 4.25
C GLY A 31 10.51 -18.42 5.27
N LYS A 32 11.69 -18.73 5.81
CA LYS A 32 11.89 -19.86 6.73
C LYS A 32 10.99 -19.81 7.98
N ASP A 33 10.58 -18.59 8.37
CA ASP A 33 9.74 -18.31 9.53
C ASP A 33 8.31 -17.89 9.16
N SER A 34 7.90 -18.14 7.90
CA SER A 34 6.67 -17.54 7.39
C SER A 34 5.38 -18.25 7.75
N LYS A 35 4.41 -17.48 8.27
CA LYS A 35 3.06 -18.00 8.56
C LYS A 35 2.25 -18.02 7.26
N LYS A 36 2.22 -19.20 6.62
CA LYS A 36 1.26 -19.69 5.60
C LYS A 36 0.59 -18.59 4.74
N ILE A 37 1.04 -18.48 3.49
CA ILE A 37 0.32 -17.77 2.44
C ILE A 37 -1.03 -18.46 2.18
N LEU A 38 -2.14 -17.75 2.36
CA LEU A 38 -3.50 -18.26 2.19
C LEU A 38 -4.16 -17.62 0.96
N VAL A 39 -4.69 -18.42 0.04
CA VAL A 39 -5.57 -17.91 -1.02
C VAL A 39 -7.02 -18.12 -0.59
N LEU A 40 -7.78 -17.04 -0.46
CA LEU A 40 -9.21 -17.10 -0.06
C LEU A 40 -10.10 -16.87 -1.30
N PRO A 41 -10.89 -17.88 -1.72
CA PRO A 41 -11.71 -17.81 -2.94
C PRO A 41 -12.78 -16.71 -2.92
N GLU A 42 -13.38 -16.43 -1.75
CA GLU A 42 -14.39 -15.39 -1.58
C GLU A 42 -13.87 -13.95 -1.73
N ASN A 43 -12.55 -13.75 -1.67
CA ASN A 43 -11.95 -12.42 -1.49
C ASN A 43 -11.00 -12.00 -2.61
N SER A 44 -10.79 -12.85 -3.64
CA SER A 44 -9.71 -12.65 -4.62
C SER A 44 -8.38 -12.26 -3.93
N PHE A 45 -8.02 -13.05 -2.91
CA PHE A 45 -7.01 -12.70 -1.91
C PHE A 45 -5.87 -13.73 -1.91
N ALA A 46 -4.69 -13.52 -1.32
CA ALA A 46 -3.73 -12.43 -1.13
C ALA A 46 -2.67 -13.01 -0.15
N VAL A 47 -1.43 -12.57 -0.22
CA VAL A 47 -0.40 -12.98 0.74
C VAL A 47 -0.52 -12.09 1.97
N VAL A 48 -1.28 -12.48 3.01
CA VAL A 48 -1.15 -11.84 4.33
C VAL A 48 -0.29 -12.72 5.18
N GLU A 49 0.81 -12.14 5.59
CA GLU A 49 1.59 -12.73 6.64
C GLU A 49 1.82 -11.64 7.69
N GLN A 50 1.50 -12.01 8.93
CA GLN A 50 1.83 -11.23 10.10
C GLN A 50 3.15 -11.79 10.61
N TYR A 51 4.24 -11.10 10.29
CA TYR A 51 5.58 -11.45 10.75
C TYR A 51 5.82 -10.73 12.07
N GLY A 52 6.16 -11.49 13.10
CA GLY A 52 6.80 -10.92 14.29
C GLY A 52 8.23 -10.44 13.96
N ARG A 53 8.98 -9.99 14.97
CA ARG A 53 10.42 -9.71 14.83
C ARG A 53 11.17 -10.99 14.43
N THR A 54 11.32 -11.27 13.15
CA THR A 54 12.22 -12.31 12.64
C THR A 54 13.41 -11.64 11.95
N SER A 55 14.58 -12.24 12.07
CA SER A 55 15.80 -11.79 11.37
C SER A 55 15.78 -12.14 9.87
N ASN A 56 14.70 -12.76 9.39
CA ASN A 56 14.53 -13.24 8.02
C ASN A 56 13.18 -12.74 7.48
N PRO A 57 13.10 -11.52 6.92
CA PRO A 57 11.89 -11.10 6.23
C PRO A 57 11.58 -12.08 5.08
N PRO A 58 10.30 -12.34 4.76
CA PRO A 58 9.92 -13.09 3.58
C PRO A 58 10.60 -12.54 2.34
N GLY A 59 11.04 -13.42 1.43
CA GLY A 59 11.77 -13.03 0.23
C GLY A 59 10.95 -12.20 -0.77
N TRP A 60 9.66 -12.01 -0.51
CA TRP A 60 8.79 -11.14 -1.28
C TRP A 60 8.65 -9.73 -0.69
N LEU A 61 8.90 -9.54 0.60
CA LEU A 61 8.99 -8.20 1.17
C LEU A 61 10.23 -7.54 0.55
N PRO A 62 10.15 -6.26 0.18
CA PRO A 62 11.30 -5.55 -0.34
C PRO A 62 12.40 -5.61 0.70
N SER A 63 13.52 -6.26 0.37
CA SER A 63 14.68 -6.24 1.24
C SER A 63 15.24 -4.83 1.15
N ARG A 64 15.28 -4.10 2.28
CA ARG A 64 16.12 -2.91 2.36
C ARG A 64 17.54 -3.38 2.01
N GLU A 65 18.12 -2.86 0.93
CA GLU A 65 19.49 -3.24 0.55
C GLU A 65 20.46 -2.95 1.72
N LYS A 66 20.16 -1.92 2.55
CA LYS A 66 20.81 -1.66 3.84
C LYS A 66 19.82 -1.23 4.92
N VAL A 67 20.16 -1.54 6.16
CA VAL A 67 19.47 -0.99 7.35
C VAL A 67 19.64 0.53 7.35
N GLY A 68 18.53 1.25 7.19
CA GLY A 68 18.51 2.72 7.16
C GLY A 68 18.22 3.33 5.78
N ASP A 69 18.17 2.52 4.71
CA ASP A 69 17.71 2.99 3.41
C ASP A 69 16.19 3.23 3.45
N GLN A 70 15.77 4.43 3.05
CA GLN A 70 14.36 4.69 2.73
C GLN A 70 13.97 3.79 1.55
N LEU A 71 12.73 3.29 1.53
CA LEU A 71 12.17 2.47 0.45
C LEU A 71 11.91 3.33 -0.80
N THR A 72 12.94 4.00 -1.30
CA THR A 72 12.84 4.99 -2.39
C THR A 72 12.83 4.37 -3.78
N VAL A 73 12.90 3.03 -3.87
CA VAL A 73 13.01 2.32 -5.14
C VAL A 73 12.00 1.18 -5.21
N PRO A 74 11.11 1.16 -6.23
CA PRO A 74 10.19 0.06 -6.44
C PRO A 74 10.96 -1.21 -6.79
N GLN A 75 10.70 -2.31 -6.07
CA GLN A 75 11.45 -3.55 -6.24
C GLN A 75 10.81 -4.46 -7.28
N LYS A 76 11.64 -5.01 -8.17
CA LYS A 76 11.25 -6.09 -9.07
C LYS A 76 11.36 -7.41 -8.32
N GLY A 77 10.26 -8.14 -8.22
CA GLY A 77 10.18 -9.40 -7.47
C GLY A 77 8.82 -10.05 -7.71
N ILE A 78 8.21 -10.62 -6.66
CA ILE A 78 6.95 -11.35 -6.77
C ILE A 78 5.84 -10.53 -7.46
N LEU A 79 5.77 -9.22 -7.24
CA LEU A 79 4.70 -8.36 -7.78
C LEU A 79 4.78 -8.21 -9.30
N HIS A 80 6.00 -8.04 -9.80
CA HIS A 80 6.24 -8.03 -11.25
C HIS A 80 5.78 -9.36 -11.85
N GLU A 81 6.24 -10.49 -11.30
CA GLU A 81 5.87 -11.81 -11.82
C GLU A 81 4.37 -12.09 -11.74
N LEU A 82 3.73 -11.76 -10.62
CA LEU A 82 2.28 -11.88 -10.45
C LEU A 82 1.53 -11.02 -11.45
N SER A 83 1.96 -9.78 -11.69
CA SER A 83 1.31 -8.91 -12.68
C SER A 83 1.50 -9.41 -14.12
N VAL A 84 2.58 -10.14 -14.43
CA VAL A 84 2.77 -10.76 -15.75
C VAL A 84 1.84 -11.97 -15.91
N ASP A 85 1.78 -12.83 -14.89
CA ASP A 85 1.06 -14.11 -14.98
C ASP A 85 -0.46 -13.95 -14.75
N PHE A 86 -0.88 -12.92 -14.00
CA PHE A 86 -2.28 -12.68 -13.61
C PHE A 86 -2.80 -11.29 -14.04
N GLY A 87 -2.01 -10.52 -14.79
CA GLY A 87 -2.39 -9.23 -15.39
C GLY A 87 -2.21 -8.03 -14.46
N GLU A 88 -2.46 -8.18 -13.16
CA GLU A 88 -2.35 -7.08 -12.20
C GLU A 88 -1.96 -7.59 -10.81
N ALA A 89 -1.19 -6.82 -10.07
CA ALA A 89 -0.79 -7.14 -8.71
C ALA A 89 -0.57 -5.86 -7.90
N PHE A 90 -0.94 -5.89 -6.63
CA PHE A 90 -0.80 -4.79 -5.70
C PHE A 90 -0.04 -5.26 -4.48
N ALA A 91 0.91 -4.48 -3.97
CA ALA A 91 1.43 -4.66 -2.62
C ALA A 91 1.05 -3.48 -1.76
N PHE A 92 0.84 -3.80 -0.49
CA PHE A 92 0.71 -2.85 0.57
C PHE A 92 1.51 -3.35 1.77
N ILE A 93 2.48 -2.55 2.22
CA ILE A 93 3.41 -2.95 3.26
C ILE A 93 3.47 -1.82 4.29
N MET A 94 3.15 -2.16 5.54
CA MET A 94 3.26 -1.26 6.68
C MET A 94 4.35 -1.71 7.64
N PHE A 95 5.20 -0.75 8.01
CA PHE A 95 6.21 -0.89 9.04
C PHE A 95 6.07 0.23 10.06
N ASP A 96 5.54 -0.04 11.26
CA ASP A 96 5.25 1.00 12.26
C ASP A 96 4.45 2.16 11.65
N ASP A 97 5.13 3.28 11.36
CA ASP A 97 4.58 4.52 10.81
C ASP A 97 4.85 4.69 9.30
N TYR A 98 5.44 3.70 8.64
CA TYR A 98 5.81 3.71 7.22
C TYR A 98 4.86 2.90 6.37
N ILE A 99 4.74 3.31 5.12
CA ILE A 99 3.91 2.70 4.11
C ILE A 99 4.67 2.54 2.79
N ASP A 100 4.48 1.40 2.14
CA ASP A 100 4.90 1.14 0.78
C ASP A 100 3.71 0.53 0.04
N TYR A 101 3.22 1.26 -0.96
CA TYR A 101 2.20 0.83 -1.89
C TYR A 101 2.77 0.73 -3.29
N GLN A 102 2.58 -0.43 -3.92
CA GLN A 102 2.97 -0.65 -5.30
C GLN A 102 1.83 -1.27 -6.07
N HIS A 103 1.54 -0.70 -7.24
CA HIS A 103 0.62 -1.25 -8.21
C HIS A 103 1.38 -1.62 -9.47
N TRP A 104 1.32 -2.89 -9.84
CA TRP A 104 1.93 -3.46 -11.04
C TRP A 104 0.86 -4.00 -11.97
N LYS A 105 1.02 -3.74 -13.28
CA LYS A 105 0.12 -4.21 -14.33
C LYS A 105 0.93 -4.70 -15.52
N ASP A 106 0.68 -5.93 -15.97
CA ASP A 106 1.38 -6.57 -17.09
C ASP A 106 2.92 -6.42 -17.01
N GLY A 107 3.50 -6.61 -15.81
CA GLY A 107 4.93 -6.47 -15.55
C GLY A 107 5.46 -5.04 -15.44
N LYS A 108 4.60 -4.03 -15.47
CA LYS A 108 5.00 -2.62 -15.37
C LYS A 108 4.49 -2.00 -14.07
N LEU A 109 5.34 -1.22 -13.41
CA LEU A 109 4.93 -0.41 -12.27
C LEU A 109 4.02 0.74 -12.77
N VAL A 110 2.79 0.76 -12.27
CA VAL A 110 1.75 1.74 -12.61
C VAL A 110 1.75 2.88 -11.60
N ARG A 111 1.82 2.54 -10.31
CA ARG A 111 1.75 3.49 -9.19
C ARG A 111 2.67 3.03 -8.07
N PHE A 112 3.39 3.97 -7.49
CA PHE A 112 4.23 3.74 -6.33
C PHE A 112 4.08 4.90 -5.35
N LEU A 113 3.73 4.57 -4.11
CA LEU A 113 3.63 5.51 -3.00
C LEU A 113 4.46 4.97 -1.84
N ASP A 114 5.39 5.78 -1.36
CA ASP A 114 6.21 5.51 -0.17
C ASP A 114 6.11 6.73 0.74
N GLY A 115 5.94 6.49 2.04
CA GLY A 115 5.78 7.58 2.98
C GLY A 115 5.70 7.12 4.43
N SER A 116 5.64 8.10 5.32
CA SER A 116 5.56 7.90 6.76
C SER A 116 4.52 8.82 7.40
N ALA A 117 4.41 8.78 8.73
CA ALA A 117 3.60 9.75 9.48
C ALA A 117 3.98 11.23 9.17
N GLU A 118 5.19 11.50 8.68
CA GLU A 118 5.65 12.85 8.32
C GLU A 118 5.19 13.29 6.91
N GLY A 119 4.78 12.36 6.06
CA GLY A 119 4.35 12.66 4.68
C GLY A 119 4.83 11.65 3.66
N TRP A 120 4.71 12.03 2.39
CA TRP A 120 5.07 11.21 1.24
C TRP A 120 6.54 11.42 0.86
N ASP A 121 7.36 10.40 1.04
CA ASP A 121 8.75 10.40 0.57
C ASP A 121 8.78 10.30 -0.95
N THR A 122 7.98 9.38 -1.52
CA THR A 122 7.89 9.16 -2.97
C THR A 122 6.45 9.00 -3.42
N ALA A 123 6.07 9.71 -4.47
CA ALA A 123 4.86 9.43 -5.24
C ALA A 123 5.19 9.45 -6.74
N SER A 124 5.03 8.30 -7.41
CA SER A 124 5.32 8.18 -8.84
C SER A 124 4.26 7.35 -9.56
N GLY A 125 4.19 7.48 -10.88
CA GLY A 125 3.14 6.85 -11.69
C GLY A 125 1.80 7.60 -11.65
N SER A 126 0.78 6.99 -12.24
CA SER A 126 -0.56 7.60 -12.35
C SER A 126 -1.39 7.28 -11.10
N PRO A 127 -2.10 8.26 -10.52
CA PRO A 127 -3.00 8.00 -9.41
C PRO A 127 -4.03 6.93 -9.75
N ASP A 128 -4.25 6.01 -8.81
CA ASP A 128 -5.32 5.03 -8.93
C ASP A 128 -6.68 5.67 -8.61
N THR A 129 -7.75 5.12 -9.18
CA THR A 129 -9.11 5.69 -9.07
C THR A 129 -9.61 5.82 -7.62
N TRP A 130 -9.10 4.98 -6.72
CA TRP A 130 -9.46 5.00 -5.31
C TRP A 130 -8.81 6.14 -4.52
N GLU A 131 -7.70 6.68 -5.00
CA GLU A 131 -6.96 7.74 -4.31
C GLU A 131 -7.83 8.99 -4.15
N GLU A 132 -8.60 9.33 -5.18
CA GLU A 132 -9.50 10.48 -5.17
C GLU A 132 -10.58 10.37 -4.09
N ASP A 133 -11.37 9.30 -4.14
CA ASP A 133 -12.48 9.08 -3.21
C ASP A 133 -11.99 8.96 -1.77
N PHE A 134 -10.80 8.39 -1.57
CA PHE A 134 -10.28 8.15 -0.24
C PHE A 134 -9.55 9.34 0.38
N PHE A 135 -8.65 10.01 -0.35
CA PHE A 135 -7.85 11.09 0.23
C PHE A 135 -8.49 12.45 0.05
N PHE A 136 -9.17 12.66 -1.08
CA PHE A 136 -9.52 14.00 -1.55
C PHE A 136 -11.00 14.32 -1.37
N SER A 137 -11.68 13.63 -0.45
CA SER A 137 -13.05 13.97 -0.05
C SER A 137 -13.07 15.31 0.71
N ILE A 138 -14.19 16.03 0.56
CA ILE A 138 -14.40 17.32 1.27
C ILE A 138 -14.44 17.10 2.79
N GLU A 139 -15.01 15.99 3.25
CA GLU A 139 -15.01 15.64 4.67
C GLU A 139 -13.59 15.52 5.23
N LYS A 140 -12.67 14.87 4.51
CA LYS A 140 -11.27 14.77 4.94
C LYS A 140 -10.54 16.10 4.90
N LEU A 141 -10.84 16.96 3.92
CA LEU A 141 -10.32 18.32 3.90
C LEU A 141 -10.75 19.08 5.16
N ASP A 142 -12.04 19.05 5.48
CA ASP A 142 -12.59 19.77 6.64
C ASP A 142 -12.01 19.22 7.95
N ASN A 143 -11.93 17.90 8.10
CA ASN A 143 -11.29 17.27 9.27
C ASN A 143 -9.83 17.71 9.41
N ARG A 144 -9.05 17.66 8.33
CA ARG A 144 -7.64 18.05 8.34
C ARG A 144 -7.45 19.52 8.71
N LEU A 145 -8.27 20.41 8.16
CA LEU A 145 -8.22 21.84 8.50
C LEU A 145 -8.63 22.10 9.95
N ASN A 146 -9.61 21.35 10.48
CA ASN A 146 -10.03 21.45 11.88
C ASN A 146 -8.92 20.97 12.83
N GLU A 147 -8.28 19.84 12.56
CA GLU A 147 -7.15 19.33 13.34
C GLU A 147 -6.02 20.37 13.47
N LEU A 148 -5.59 20.95 12.33
CA LEU A 148 -4.55 21.97 12.32
C LEU A 148 -4.98 23.25 13.04
N ARG A 149 -6.27 23.60 13.00
CA ARG A 149 -6.82 24.75 13.73
C ARG A 149 -6.77 24.51 15.24
N ASP A 150 -7.14 23.32 15.68
CA ASP A 150 -7.15 22.94 17.10
C ASP A 150 -5.73 22.88 17.68
N CYS A 151 -4.76 22.41 16.87
CA CYS A 151 -3.34 22.43 17.21
C CYS A 151 -2.67 23.82 17.08
N LYS A 152 -3.40 24.84 16.61
CA LYS A 152 -2.90 26.20 16.33
C LYS A 152 -1.77 26.25 15.28
N GLU A 153 -1.76 25.30 14.36
CA GLU A 153 -0.81 25.20 13.25
C GLU A 153 -1.39 25.75 11.93
N LEU A 154 -2.69 26.04 11.88
CA LEU A 154 -3.35 26.54 10.68
C LEU A 154 -3.15 28.06 10.50
N THR A 155 -2.29 28.43 9.54
CA THR A 155 -2.23 29.80 9.00
C THR A 155 -3.06 29.94 7.72
N ILE A 156 -3.31 31.16 7.27
CA ILE A 156 -4.03 31.44 6.01
C ILE A 156 -3.28 30.85 4.80
N GLU A 157 -1.94 31.00 4.80
CA GLU A 157 -1.09 30.45 3.74
C GLU A 157 -1.17 28.93 3.71
N ARG A 158 -1.12 28.29 4.89
CA ARG A 158 -1.19 26.83 5.00
C ARG A 158 -2.56 26.28 4.59
N GLU A 159 -3.65 26.93 5.01
CA GLU A 159 -5.00 26.56 4.55
C GLU A 159 -5.10 26.64 3.02
N THR A 160 -4.57 27.71 2.43
CA THR A 160 -4.60 27.91 0.97
C THR A 160 -3.81 26.81 0.25
N GLU A 161 -2.65 26.42 0.77
CA GLU A 161 -1.83 25.34 0.22
C GLU A 161 -2.56 23.99 0.28
N ILE A 162 -3.14 23.64 1.44
CA ILE A 162 -3.89 22.38 1.63
C ILE A 162 -5.07 22.32 0.66
N ARG A 163 -5.86 23.40 0.55
CA ARG A 163 -7.00 23.47 -0.38
C ARG A 163 -6.56 23.33 -1.83
N LYS A 164 -5.40 23.88 -2.19
CA LYS A 164 -4.82 23.70 -3.52
C LYS A 164 -4.48 22.23 -3.80
N VAL A 165 -3.80 21.55 -2.88
CA VAL A 165 -3.48 20.11 -2.99
C VAL A 165 -4.77 19.29 -3.15
N TRP A 166 -5.81 19.59 -2.37
CA TRP A 166 -7.11 18.93 -2.51
C TRP A 166 -7.81 19.17 -3.84
N GLY A 167 -7.71 20.40 -4.38
CA GLY A 167 -8.26 20.72 -5.70
C GLY A 167 -7.53 20.01 -6.84
N GLU A 168 -6.24 19.74 -6.67
CA GLU A 168 -5.41 19.03 -7.65
C GLU A 168 -5.59 17.51 -7.59
N LYS A 169 -6.08 16.97 -6.46
CA LYS A 169 -6.39 15.54 -6.26
C LYS A 169 -5.22 14.60 -6.57
N ILE A 170 -4.01 15.06 -6.26
CA ILE A 170 -2.77 14.34 -6.57
C ILE A 170 -1.87 14.32 -5.34
N ILE A 171 -1.38 13.13 -5.00
CA ILE A 171 -0.30 12.92 -4.05
C ILE A 171 1.04 13.23 -4.72
N ARG A 172 1.91 14.01 -4.06
CA ARG A 172 3.23 14.44 -4.56
C ARG A 172 4.36 13.99 -3.65
N SER A 173 5.51 13.66 -4.22
CA SER A 173 6.74 13.44 -3.45
C SER A 173 7.11 14.69 -2.66
N GLY A 174 7.51 14.50 -1.41
CA GLY A 174 7.85 15.56 -0.45
C GLY A 174 6.64 16.30 0.13
N ALA A 175 5.40 15.94 -0.23
CA ALA A 175 4.22 16.55 0.33
C ALA A 175 3.82 15.87 1.65
N THR A 176 3.40 16.67 2.63
CA THR A 176 2.81 16.15 3.88
C THR A 176 1.31 15.90 3.76
N GLU A 177 0.72 16.30 2.62
CA GLU A 177 -0.71 16.25 2.36
C GLU A 177 -0.98 15.48 1.05
N PRO A 178 -2.04 14.67 0.98
CA PRO A 178 -2.88 14.25 2.09
C PRO A 178 -2.08 13.41 3.12
N PRO A 179 -2.50 13.32 4.39
CA PRO A 179 -1.79 12.50 5.36
C PRO A 179 -1.72 11.02 4.93
N VAL A 180 -0.59 10.37 5.22
CA VAL A 180 -0.35 8.95 4.93
C VAL A 180 -1.22 8.02 5.80
N GLY A 181 -1.84 8.55 6.85
CA GLY A 181 -2.73 7.80 7.73
C GLY A 181 -3.86 7.09 6.97
N GLU A 182 -4.17 5.86 7.41
CA GLU A 182 -5.31 5.04 6.93
C GLU A 182 -5.29 4.55 5.47
N VAL A 183 -4.23 4.78 4.68
CA VAL A 183 -4.14 4.27 3.29
C VAL A 183 -4.37 2.75 3.21
N ALA A 184 -3.87 1.99 4.20
CA ALA A 184 -4.12 0.56 4.33
C ALA A 184 -5.61 0.22 4.29
N ARG A 185 -6.40 1.00 5.02
CA ARG A 185 -7.84 0.86 5.14
C ARG A 185 -8.53 1.26 3.84
N ALA A 186 -8.03 2.28 3.13
CA ALA A 186 -8.51 2.70 1.81
C ALA A 186 -8.51 1.55 0.81
N ILE A 187 -7.32 0.95 0.63
CA ILE A 187 -7.08 -0.10 -0.34
C ILE A 187 -7.94 -1.33 0.01
N ARG A 188 -8.02 -1.65 1.31
CA ARG A 188 -8.89 -2.70 1.84
C ARG A 188 -10.37 -2.45 1.48
N ILE A 189 -10.87 -1.24 1.68
CA ILE A 189 -12.24 -0.89 1.34
C ILE A 189 -12.43 -0.94 -0.18
N HIS A 190 -11.60 -0.27 -0.97
CA HIS A 190 -11.86 -0.10 -2.41
C HIS A 190 -11.88 -1.42 -3.18
N TYR A 191 -10.87 -2.27 -2.97
CA TYR A 191 -10.72 -3.50 -3.75
C TYR A 191 -11.38 -4.72 -3.09
N PHE A 192 -11.79 -4.66 -1.82
CA PHE A 192 -12.25 -5.84 -1.06
C PHE A 192 -13.53 -5.60 -0.23
N GLN A 193 -14.47 -4.79 -0.73
CA GLN A 193 -15.71 -4.37 -0.04
C GLN A 193 -16.56 -5.50 0.59
N ASN A 194 -16.43 -6.75 0.13
CA ASN A 194 -17.28 -7.88 0.54
C ASN A 194 -16.60 -8.91 1.48
N ASN A 195 -15.45 -8.59 2.08
CA ASN A 195 -14.71 -9.55 2.91
C ASN A 195 -15.36 -9.76 4.30
N PRO A 196 -15.74 -10.99 4.70
CA PRO A 196 -16.44 -11.26 5.97
C PRO A 196 -15.54 -11.23 7.22
N PHE A 197 -14.24 -10.95 7.10
CA PHE A 197 -13.32 -10.77 8.23
C PHE A 197 -13.13 -9.28 8.62
N ILE A 198 -14.09 -8.44 8.24
CA ILE A 198 -14.27 -7.05 8.72
C ILE A 198 -14.82 -7.06 10.15
#